data_AF-A0A8T5M030-F1
#
_entry.id   AF-A0A8T5M030-F1
#
_cell.length_a   1.000
_cell.length_b   1.000
_cell.length_c   1.000
_cell.angle_alpha   90.00
_cell.angle_beta   90.00
_cell.angle_gamma   90.00
#
_symmetry.space_group_name_H-M   'P 1'
#
loop_
_entity.id
_entity.type
_entity.pdbx_description
1 polymer ?
#
loop_
_entity_poly.entity_id
_entity_poly.type
_entity_poly.pdbx_seq_one_letter_code
_entity_poly.pdbx_strand_id
1 'polypeptide(L)'
;MRLSSLELQMGLDALVTRLEVNVRDGLYVGFRGLGGIHVPDWKQLWVTDKLGKNSNDFLVQQQTQANLDRVKRKVRENKFISGFKTRLKRAYWWIYQLYCPVRLRDKLPKDFLRGHYTPQARWQLTAPGQMATLDDEIIKALQAKKRIDEQLTTLRSDIAETRSKGYATRVWNDLNELFGTYPGSYFEVFEAGAQEMATLRPLDHSILERRSAIADEITELNASSPLNLNYAPITDNDRSHVLRLEAPNTDFISKTRTPSIDELLGMKWMFLDIEVPYWKYDNPKVRWIGMKFWDGKKTISEIYTVNDVGTEEVRDYTIHRFDTTEEMIKAFTERTNELDPDIMSTYNTRYDLIKLRESCAGYPVDERGKDPVFDANTPFFERIGVRGRLVIDPMRWQKIAKSYDPNAKLEMALGKKKSITYDQMEVLETEDPLRVATYLTEDVDGLFSIFERDEFRKNLEDALFISG
;
A
#
# COMPACT_ATOMS: atom_id res chain seq x y z
N MET A 1 -16.41 -49.32 3.84
CA MET A 1 -16.47 -48.23 2.85
C MET A 1 -15.53 -47.15 3.35
N ARG A 2 -14.40 -46.94 2.65
CA ARG A 2 -13.31 -46.05 3.06
C ARG A 2 -13.77 -44.60 2.92
N LEU A 3 -13.61 -43.80 3.98
CA LEU A 3 -13.66 -42.35 3.88
C LEU A 3 -12.39 -41.92 3.15
N SER A 4 -12.56 -41.46 1.90
CA SER A 4 -11.53 -40.78 1.15
C SER A 4 -11.15 -39.49 1.87
N SER A 5 -9.85 -39.32 2.07
CA SER A 5 -9.15 -38.09 2.41
C SER A 5 -9.68 -36.91 1.58
N LEU A 6 -10.59 -36.12 2.13
CA LEU A 6 -10.65 -34.71 1.80
C LEU A 6 -9.52 -34.05 2.60
N GLU A 7 -8.37 -33.89 1.95
CA GLU A 7 -7.43 -32.85 2.32
C GLU A 7 -8.20 -31.53 2.21
N LEU A 8 -8.63 -31.01 3.37
CA LEU A 8 -8.98 -29.60 3.49
C LEU A 8 -7.68 -28.82 3.22
N GLN A 9 -7.45 -28.43 1.96
CA GLN A 9 -6.62 -27.27 1.65
C GLN A 9 -7.27 -26.08 2.37
N MET A 10 -6.74 -25.73 3.53
CA MET A 10 -7.22 -24.58 4.31
C MET A 10 -6.51 -23.33 3.80
N GLY A 11 -6.88 -22.90 2.60
CA GLY A 11 -6.33 -21.66 2.05
C GLY A 11 -6.60 -20.47 2.99
N LEU A 12 -5.63 -19.56 3.10
CA LEU A 12 -5.74 -18.35 3.91
C LEU A 12 -6.27 -17.20 3.05
N ASP A 13 -7.32 -16.55 3.52
CA ASP A 13 -7.76 -15.28 2.94
C ASP A 13 -6.78 -14.16 3.33
N ALA A 14 -6.14 -13.55 2.33
CA ALA A 14 -5.19 -12.46 2.49
C ALA A 14 -5.64 -11.20 1.75
N LEU A 15 -5.43 -10.03 2.37
CA LEU A 15 -5.70 -8.73 1.75
C LEU A 15 -4.64 -8.41 0.69
N VAL A 16 -5.08 -8.16 -0.55
CA VAL A 16 -4.20 -7.70 -1.62
C VAL A 16 -3.93 -6.20 -1.46
N THR A 17 -2.70 -5.84 -1.15
CA THR A 17 -2.29 -4.46 -0.87
C THR A 17 -1.64 -3.78 -2.06
N ARG A 18 -1.16 -4.56 -3.04
CA ARG A 18 -0.39 -4.02 -4.15
C ARG A 18 -0.50 -4.86 -5.41
N LEU A 19 -0.63 -4.18 -6.55
CA LEU A 19 -0.54 -4.75 -7.88
C LEU A 19 0.30 -3.81 -8.74
N GLU A 20 1.48 -4.24 -9.17
CA GLU A 20 2.39 -3.39 -9.96
C GLU A 20 3.05 -4.18 -11.08
N VAL A 21 3.03 -3.66 -12.30
CA VAL A 21 3.89 -4.15 -13.39
C VAL A 21 5.21 -3.39 -13.29
N ASN A 22 6.30 -4.12 -13.09
CA ASN A 22 7.63 -3.52 -12.96
C ASN A 22 8.23 -3.15 -14.33
N VAL A 23 9.36 -2.45 -14.30
CA VAL A 23 10.08 -1.98 -15.50
C VAL A 23 10.59 -3.11 -16.42
N ARG A 24 10.60 -4.36 -15.95
CA ARG A 24 10.97 -5.56 -16.71
C ARG A 24 9.74 -6.34 -17.18
N ASP A 25 8.58 -5.69 -17.26
CA ASP A 25 7.33 -6.31 -17.67
C ASP A 25 6.86 -7.47 -16.77
N GLY A 26 7.40 -7.62 -15.56
CA GLY A 26 6.93 -8.62 -14.59
C GLY A 26 5.84 -8.08 -13.67
N LEU A 27 4.92 -8.92 -13.21
CA LEU A 27 3.83 -8.54 -12.30
C LEU A 27 4.24 -8.78 -10.85
N TYR A 28 4.00 -7.81 -9.98
CA TYR A 28 4.19 -7.93 -8.54
C TYR A 28 2.84 -7.85 -7.84
N VAL A 29 2.52 -8.90 -7.06
CA VAL A 29 1.31 -8.98 -6.24
C VAL A 29 1.72 -8.94 -4.77
N GLY A 30 1.30 -7.90 -4.04
CA GLY A 30 1.58 -7.74 -2.62
C GLY A 30 0.39 -8.15 -1.76
N PHE A 31 0.67 -8.86 -0.67
CA PHE A 31 -0.26 -9.35 0.34
C PHE A 31 0.13 -8.78 1.70
N ARG A 32 -0.86 -8.28 2.43
CA ARG A 32 -0.65 -7.69 3.74
C ARG A 32 0.02 -8.68 4.70
N GLY A 33 1.08 -8.24 5.38
CA GLY A 33 1.79 -9.03 6.41
C GLY A 33 2.61 -10.22 5.89
N LEU A 34 2.44 -10.60 4.61
CA LEU A 34 3.10 -11.74 3.96
C LEU A 34 4.13 -11.30 2.90
N GLY A 35 4.14 -10.03 2.49
CA GLY A 35 5.07 -9.52 1.48
C GLY A 35 4.46 -9.60 0.09
N GLY A 36 5.19 -10.09 -0.91
CA GLY A 36 4.61 -10.19 -2.25
C GLY A 36 5.40 -11.07 -3.21
N ILE A 37 4.72 -11.41 -4.31
CA ILE A 37 5.13 -12.41 -5.29
C ILE A 37 5.37 -11.74 -6.62
N HIS A 38 6.47 -12.11 -7.26
CA HIS A 38 6.85 -11.66 -8.59
C HIS A 38 6.53 -12.73 -9.63
N VAL A 39 5.94 -12.33 -10.75
CA VAL A 39 5.58 -13.21 -11.87
C VAL A 39 6.26 -12.63 -13.12
N PRO A 40 7.46 -13.13 -13.50
CA PRO A 40 8.29 -12.54 -14.54
C PRO A 40 7.64 -12.55 -15.93
N ASP A 41 6.91 -13.62 -16.27
CA ASP A 41 6.31 -13.83 -17.60
C ASP A 41 4.77 -13.80 -17.60
N TRP A 42 4.17 -13.01 -16.70
CA TRP A 42 2.71 -12.99 -16.50
C TRP A 42 1.89 -12.73 -17.78
N LYS A 43 2.46 -12.03 -18.78
CA LYS A 43 1.81 -11.78 -20.08
C LYS A 43 1.55 -13.06 -20.90
N GLN A 44 2.27 -14.15 -20.62
CA GLN A 44 2.14 -15.43 -21.34
C GLN A 44 0.99 -16.29 -20.81
N LEU A 45 0.37 -15.93 -19.69
CA LEU A 45 -0.57 -16.82 -19.00
C LEU A 45 -2.03 -16.73 -19.44
N TRP A 46 -2.48 -15.63 -20.05
CA TRP A 46 -3.82 -15.57 -20.67
C TRP A 46 -3.79 -14.71 -21.92
N VAL A 47 -3.17 -15.23 -22.98
CA VAL A 47 -3.36 -14.70 -24.32
C VAL A 47 -4.59 -15.38 -24.92
N THR A 48 -5.80 -14.86 -24.64
CA THR A 48 -6.77 -14.84 -25.75
C THR A 48 -6.31 -13.74 -26.68
N ASP A 49 -5.44 -14.12 -27.61
CA ASP A 49 -5.07 -13.27 -28.72
C ASP A 49 -6.35 -13.00 -29.49
N LYS A 50 -6.84 -11.75 -29.41
CA LYS A 50 -7.48 -11.03 -30.51
C LYS A 50 -8.00 -9.70 -30.02
N LEU A 51 -7.10 -8.72 -29.97
CA LEU A 51 -7.41 -7.38 -30.47
C LEU A 51 -6.18 -6.88 -31.22
N GLY A 52 -5.89 -7.56 -32.33
CA GLY A 52 -5.02 -7.03 -33.37
C GLY A 52 -5.55 -5.67 -33.81
N LYS A 53 -4.81 -4.62 -33.47
CA LYS A 53 -4.84 -3.38 -34.24
C LYS A 53 -4.39 -3.75 -35.66
N ASN A 54 -5.27 -3.54 -36.62
CA ASN A 54 -5.16 -3.85 -38.05
C ASN A 54 -5.47 -5.31 -38.45
N SER A 55 -6.74 -5.61 -38.69
CA SER A 55 -7.09 -6.52 -39.78
C SER A 55 -8.47 -6.15 -40.32
N ASN A 56 -8.61 -6.10 -41.64
CA ASN A 56 -9.88 -6.00 -42.37
C ASN A 56 -10.68 -7.32 -42.27
N ASP A 57 -10.63 -8.01 -41.13
CA ASP A 57 -11.12 -9.38 -41.02
C ASP A 57 -12.59 -9.42 -40.60
N PHE A 58 -13.44 -9.62 -41.62
CA PHE A 58 -14.90 -9.68 -41.54
C PHE A 58 -15.43 -10.68 -40.50
N LEU A 59 -14.70 -11.77 -40.25
CA LEU A 59 -15.08 -12.79 -39.28
C LEU A 59 -15.03 -12.27 -37.83
N VAL A 60 -14.05 -11.43 -37.51
CA VAL A 60 -13.91 -10.82 -36.18
C VAL A 60 -15.02 -9.79 -35.93
N GLN A 61 -15.44 -9.06 -36.98
CA GLN A 61 -16.60 -8.17 -36.92
C GLN A 61 -17.90 -8.94 -36.68
N GLN A 62 -18.14 -10.04 -37.40
CA GLN A 62 -19.34 -10.86 -37.20
C GLN A 62 -19.41 -11.45 -35.79
N GLN A 63 -18.29 -11.95 -35.26
CA GLN A 63 -18.26 -12.56 -33.94
C GLN A 63 -18.45 -11.53 -32.82
N THR A 64 -17.90 -10.32 -32.99
CA THR A 64 -18.13 -9.18 -32.10
C THR A 64 -19.60 -8.75 -32.13
N GLN A 65 -20.21 -8.70 -33.32
CA GLN A 65 -21.61 -8.35 -33.50
C GLN A 65 -22.54 -9.41 -32.86
N ALA A 66 -22.24 -10.69 -33.03
CA ALA A 66 -22.98 -11.79 -32.42
C ALA A 66 -22.92 -11.75 -30.88
N ASN A 67 -21.74 -11.48 -30.31
CA ASN A 67 -21.57 -11.32 -28.87
C ASN A 67 -22.31 -10.10 -28.32
N LEU A 68 -22.26 -8.98 -29.05
CA LEU A 68 -23.00 -7.77 -28.71
C LEU A 68 -24.52 -8.01 -28.72
N ASP A 69 -25.03 -8.73 -29.72
CA ASP A 69 -26.45 -9.05 -29.81
C ASP A 69 -26.89 -10.07 -28.77
N ARG A 70 -26.00 -10.99 -28.34
CA ARG A 70 -26.23 -11.88 -27.19
C ARG A 70 -26.36 -11.10 -25.88
N VAL A 71 -25.51 -10.11 -25.65
CA VAL A 71 -25.56 -9.26 -24.45
C VAL A 71 -26.81 -8.37 -24.45
N LYS A 72 -27.14 -7.72 -25.57
CA LYS A 72 -28.39 -6.94 -25.69
C LYS A 72 -29.62 -7.79 -25.39
N ARG A 73 -29.62 -9.03 -25.85
CA ARG A 73 -30.70 -9.98 -25.61
C ARG A 73 -30.84 -10.30 -24.13
N LYS A 74 -29.73 -10.65 -23.46
CA LYS A 74 -29.71 -10.88 -22.00
C LYS A 74 -30.17 -9.66 -21.20
N VAL A 75 -29.83 -8.44 -21.63
CA VAL A 75 -30.28 -7.20 -20.98
C VAL A 75 -31.78 -6.96 -21.19
N ARG A 76 -32.30 -7.24 -22.39
CA ARG A 76 -33.75 -7.14 -22.69
C ARG A 76 -34.57 -8.21 -21.97
N GLU A 77 -34.00 -9.40 -21.77
CA GLU A 77 -34.63 -10.53 -21.09
C GLU A 77 -34.53 -10.42 -19.56
N ASN A 78 -33.64 -9.56 -19.04
CA ASN A 78 -33.51 -9.31 -17.61
C ASN A 78 -34.60 -8.34 -17.11
N LYS A 79 -35.58 -8.90 -16.41
CA LYS A 79 -36.79 -8.23 -15.89
C LYS A 79 -36.51 -7.03 -14.98
N PHE A 80 -35.32 -6.95 -14.37
CA PHE A 80 -34.91 -5.85 -13.49
C PHE A 80 -34.32 -4.65 -14.24
N ILE A 81 -33.79 -4.88 -15.45
CA ILE A 81 -33.05 -3.87 -16.24
C ILE A 81 -33.85 -3.44 -17.48
N SER A 82 -34.75 -4.31 -17.96
CA SER A 82 -35.56 -4.12 -19.18
C SER A 82 -36.59 -2.97 -19.12
N GLY A 83 -36.79 -2.35 -17.95
CA GLY A 83 -37.78 -1.30 -17.70
C GLY A 83 -37.25 0.14 -17.64
N PHE A 84 -35.94 0.37 -17.73
CA PHE A 84 -35.37 1.72 -17.71
C PHE A 84 -35.69 2.47 -19.02
N LYS A 85 -36.85 3.13 -19.07
CA LYS A 85 -37.13 4.17 -20.08
C LYS A 85 -36.19 5.35 -19.82
N THR A 86 -35.46 5.75 -20.87
CA THR A 86 -34.64 6.95 -20.98
C THR A 86 -35.33 8.19 -20.39
N ARG A 87 -35.12 8.48 -19.10
CA ARG A 87 -35.40 9.78 -18.49
C ARG A 87 -34.14 10.63 -18.55
N LEU A 88 -33.83 11.12 -19.76
CA LEU A 88 -32.91 12.23 -19.95
C LEU A 88 -33.72 13.52 -19.85
N LYS A 89 -33.78 14.13 -18.65
CA LYS A 89 -34.08 15.56 -18.53
C LYS A 89 -32.76 16.32 -18.52
N ARG A 90 -32.73 17.37 -19.35
CA ARG A 90 -31.62 18.31 -19.55
C ARG A 90 -31.31 19.06 -18.25
N ALA A 91 -30.02 19.32 -18.04
CA ALA A 91 -29.37 19.91 -16.86
C ALA A 91 -29.01 18.90 -15.76
N TYR A 92 -27.81 19.11 -15.20
CA TYR A 92 -27.07 18.35 -14.18
C TYR A 92 -26.08 17.30 -14.69
N TRP A 93 -24.82 17.55 -14.33
CA TRP A 93 -23.60 16.88 -14.76
C TRP A 93 -23.36 15.65 -13.90
N TRP A 94 -22.87 14.59 -14.55
CA TRP A 94 -22.75 13.25 -14.01
C TRP A 94 -21.38 13.08 -13.34
N ILE A 95 -21.39 12.54 -12.13
CA ILE A 95 -20.19 12.03 -11.45
C ILE A 95 -19.84 10.69 -12.09
N TYR A 96 -18.58 10.52 -12.49
CA TYR A 96 -18.02 9.26 -12.99
C TYR A 96 -17.25 8.56 -11.86
N GLN A 97 -17.67 7.35 -11.50
CA GLN A 97 -16.86 6.36 -10.76
C GLN A 97 -16.72 5.15 -11.69
N LEU A 98 -15.47 4.71 -11.94
CA LEU A 98 -15.12 3.73 -12.97
C LEU A 98 -15.51 2.29 -12.57
N TYR A 99 -16.74 1.91 -12.89
CA TYR A 99 -17.02 0.67 -13.63
C TYR A 99 -17.77 1.09 -14.89
N CYS A 100 -17.30 0.69 -16.07
CA CYS A 100 -17.95 1.11 -17.30
C CYS A 100 -18.11 -0.04 -18.30
N PRO A 101 -19.32 -0.57 -18.48
CA PRO A 101 -19.79 -1.03 -19.77
C PRO A 101 -20.59 0.09 -20.43
N VAL A 102 -19.92 1.07 -21.06
CA VAL A 102 -20.59 2.02 -21.98
C VAL A 102 -19.85 2.11 -23.31
N ARG A 103 -20.63 2.03 -24.37
CA ARG A 103 -20.23 2.24 -25.77
C ARG A 103 -19.69 3.65 -25.96
N LEU A 104 -18.39 3.77 -26.24
CA LEU A 104 -17.81 5.03 -26.71
C LEU A 104 -17.84 5.05 -28.24
N ARG A 105 -18.60 6.02 -28.79
CA ARG A 105 -18.76 6.20 -30.23
C ARG A 105 -17.70 7.11 -30.85
N ASP A 106 -16.81 7.70 -30.08
CA ASP A 106 -15.73 8.54 -30.61
C ASP A 106 -14.44 8.34 -29.81
N LYS A 107 -13.32 8.56 -30.50
CA LYS A 107 -11.94 8.41 -29.99
C LYS A 107 -11.83 9.00 -28.58
N LEU A 108 -11.42 8.15 -27.63
CA LEU A 108 -11.03 8.59 -26.29
C LEU A 108 -10.06 9.78 -26.39
N PRO A 109 -10.20 10.79 -25.51
CA PRO A 109 -9.22 11.87 -25.41
C PRO A 109 -7.80 11.30 -25.32
N LYS A 110 -6.82 11.94 -25.96
CA LYS A 110 -5.42 11.46 -25.97
C LYS A 110 -4.87 11.24 -24.56
N ASP A 111 -5.39 11.93 -23.57
CA ASP A 111 -4.99 11.82 -22.16
C ASP A 111 -5.39 10.48 -21.53
N PHE A 112 -6.52 9.89 -21.97
CA PHE A 112 -6.92 8.51 -21.63
C PHE A 112 -6.04 7.44 -22.32
N LEU A 113 -5.44 7.78 -23.46
CA LEU A 113 -4.53 6.90 -24.20
C LEU A 113 -3.08 7.01 -23.72
N ARG A 114 -2.71 8.09 -23.01
CA ARG A 114 -1.33 8.41 -22.63
C ARG A 114 -0.96 8.08 -21.19
N GLY A 115 -1.89 8.18 -20.24
CA GLY A 115 -1.59 7.84 -18.84
C GLY A 115 -1.94 6.41 -18.53
N HIS A 116 -0.94 5.51 -18.43
CA HIS A 116 -0.78 4.26 -17.66
C HIS A 116 -1.96 3.27 -17.39
N TYR A 117 -3.22 3.64 -17.62
CA TYR A 117 -4.43 2.88 -17.35
C TYR A 117 -4.68 1.71 -18.30
N THR A 118 -4.16 1.75 -19.52
CA THR A 118 -4.52 0.74 -20.55
C THR A 118 -3.78 -0.60 -20.43
N PRO A 119 -2.56 -0.68 -19.89
CA PRO A 119 -1.97 -1.96 -19.49
C PRO A 119 -2.43 -2.40 -18.10
N GLN A 120 -2.35 -1.53 -17.08
CA GLN A 120 -2.57 -1.93 -15.68
C GLN A 120 -4.04 -2.33 -15.36
N ALA A 121 -5.02 -1.75 -16.04
CA ALA A 121 -6.44 -2.10 -15.85
C ALA A 121 -6.88 -3.31 -16.70
N ARG A 122 -6.06 -3.77 -17.66
CA ARG A 122 -6.42 -4.87 -18.57
C ARG A 122 -6.10 -6.26 -18.02
N TRP A 123 -5.32 -6.34 -16.94
CA TRP A 123 -4.74 -7.57 -16.43
C TRP A 123 -4.82 -7.59 -14.91
N GLN A 124 -6.03 -7.73 -14.39
CA GLN A 124 -6.26 -7.86 -12.95
C GLN A 124 -6.45 -9.33 -12.62
N LEU A 125 -5.54 -9.86 -11.80
CA LEU A 125 -5.77 -11.11 -11.09
C LEU A 125 -6.77 -10.88 -9.95
N THR A 126 -6.60 -9.77 -9.24
CA THR A 126 -7.45 -9.23 -8.17
C THR A 126 -7.26 -7.70 -8.11
N ALA A 127 -8.22 -6.93 -7.62
CA ALA A 127 -8.05 -5.49 -7.37
C ALA A 127 -7.43 -5.24 -5.97
N PRO A 128 -6.54 -4.25 -5.79
CA PRO A 128 -6.09 -3.83 -4.46
C PRO A 128 -7.28 -3.53 -3.55
N GLY A 129 -7.24 -4.03 -2.30
CA GLY A 129 -8.36 -3.98 -1.37
C GLY A 129 -9.28 -5.20 -1.41
N GLN A 130 -9.10 -6.15 -2.34
CA GLN A 130 -9.81 -7.43 -2.34
C GLN A 130 -9.13 -8.46 -1.43
N MET A 131 -9.93 -9.40 -0.93
CA MET A 131 -9.46 -10.62 -0.29
C MET A 131 -9.22 -11.68 -1.36
N ALA A 132 -8.12 -12.41 -1.23
CA ALA A 132 -7.78 -13.53 -2.07
C ALA A 132 -7.40 -14.73 -1.21
N THR A 133 -7.90 -15.92 -1.56
CA THR A 133 -7.46 -17.16 -0.91
C THR A 133 -6.12 -17.59 -1.51
N LEU A 134 -5.13 -17.83 -0.65
CA LEU A 134 -3.80 -18.28 -1.05
C LEU A 134 -3.59 -19.76 -0.76
N ASP A 135 -2.86 -20.44 -1.64
CA ASP A 135 -2.43 -21.81 -1.44
C ASP A 135 -1.43 -21.93 -0.27
N ASP A 136 -1.50 -23.03 0.48
CA ASP A 136 -0.67 -23.27 1.67
C ASP A 136 0.84 -23.24 1.38
N GLU A 137 1.24 -23.73 0.21
CA GLU A 137 2.65 -23.70 -0.21
C GLU A 137 3.17 -22.27 -0.41
N ILE A 138 2.35 -21.38 -0.98
CA ILE A 138 2.69 -19.95 -1.10
C ILE A 138 2.81 -19.31 0.26
N ILE A 139 1.87 -19.60 1.17
CA ILE A 139 1.87 -19.00 2.50
C ILE A 139 3.17 -19.36 3.22
N LYS A 140 3.58 -20.63 3.17
CA LYS A 140 4.86 -21.09 3.73
C LYS A 140 6.04 -20.40 3.08
N ALA A 141 6.05 -20.27 1.75
CA ALA A 141 7.14 -19.60 1.03
C ALA A 141 7.21 -18.10 1.34
N LEU A 142 6.08 -17.41 1.49
CA LEU A 142 6.01 -16.00 1.89
C LEU A 142 6.49 -15.79 3.34
N GLN A 143 6.13 -16.68 4.26
CA GLN A 143 6.63 -16.66 5.62
C GLN A 143 8.16 -16.89 5.67
N ALA A 144 8.66 -17.85 4.88
CA ALA A 144 10.10 -18.09 4.76
C ALA A 144 10.83 -16.88 4.16
N LYS A 145 10.29 -16.28 3.09
CA LYS A 145 10.80 -15.04 2.51
C LYS A 145 10.91 -13.94 3.57
N LYS A 146 9.86 -13.72 4.36
CA LYS A 146 9.85 -12.69 5.41
C LYS A 146 10.94 -12.93 6.45
N ARG A 147 11.07 -14.17 6.95
CA ARG A 147 12.12 -14.56 7.89
C ARG A 147 13.52 -14.30 7.31
N ILE A 148 13.75 -14.66 6.06
CA ILE A 148 15.05 -14.47 5.40
C ILE A 148 15.34 -12.98 5.15
N ASP A 149 14.34 -12.18 4.78
CA ASP A 149 14.48 -10.72 4.69
C ASP A 149 14.88 -10.10 6.05
N GLU A 150 14.30 -10.59 7.15
CA GLU A 150 14.66 -10.18 8.51
C GLU A 150 16.11 -10.55 8.84
N GLN A 151 16.54 -11.80 8.57
CA GLN A 151 17.92 -12.25 8.74
C GLN A 151 18.91 -11.41 7.92
N LEU A 152 18.59 -11.11 6.66
CA LEU A 152 19.40 -10.26 5.79
C LEU A 152 19.52 -8.83 6.33
N THR A 153 18.43 -8.29 6.86
CA THR A 153 18.38 -6.95 7.45
C THR A 153 19.23 -6.88 8.71
N THR A 154 19.10 -7.86 9.61
CA THR A 154 19.95 -7.97 10.81
C THR A 154 21.43 -8.09 10.44
N LEU A 155 21.77 -8.98 9.50
CA LEU A 155 23.15 -9.15 9.05
C LEU A 155 23.74 -7.86 8.47
N ARG A 156 22.95 -7.11 7.70
CA ARG A 156 23.35 -5.80 7.16
C ARG A 156 23.57 -4.76 8.27
N SER A 157 22.74 -4.78 9.31
CA SER A 157 22.92 -3.92 10.50
C SER A 157 24.23 -4.25 11.22
N ASP A 158 24.49 -5.52 11.48
CA ASP A 158 25.70 -5.97 12.17
C ASP A 158 26.96 -5.56 11.37
N ILE A 159 26.94 -5.72 10.04
CA ILE A 159 28.04 -5.25 9.17
C ILE A 159 28.20 -3.72 9.28
N ALA A 160 27.10 -2.96 9.37
CA ALA A 160 27.15 -1.51 9.51
C ALA A 160 27.76 -1.05 10.84
N GLU A 161 27.68 -1.87 11.89
CA GLU A 161 28.28 -1.62 13.20
C GLU A 161 29.78 -1.94 13.26
N THR A 162 30.27 -2.84 12.38
CA THR A 162 31.69 -3.27 12.44
C THR A 162 32.69 -2.14 12.17
N ARG A 163 32.39 -1.22 11.25
CA ARG A 163 33.32 -0.18 10.74
C ARG A 163 32.58 1.02 10.12
N SER A 164 33.33 1.89 9.44
CA SER A 164 32.77 3.06 8.74
C SER A 164 31.70 2.68 7.69
N LYS A 165 30.71 3.56 7.51
CA LYS A 165 29.60 3.39 6.55
C LYS A 165 30.05 3.01 5.13
N GLY A 166 31.15 3.61 4.65
CA GLY A 166 31.71 3.32 3.33
C GLY A 166 32.41 1.96 3.22
N TYR A 167 32.92 1.42 4.32
CA TYR A 167 33.41 0.04 4.38
C TYR A 167 32.23 -0.94 4.40
N ALA A 168 31.26 -0.73 5.30
CA ALA A 168 30.08 -1.58 5.41
C ALA A 168 29.31 -1.71 4.08
N THR A 169 29.17 -0.60 3.35
CA THR A 169 28.54 -0.59 2.03
C THR A 169 29.32 -1.44 1.01
N ARG A 170 30.65 -1.39 1.03
CA ARG A 170 31.50 -2.19 0.12
C ARG A 170 31.42 -3.67 0.47
N VAL A 171 31.59 -4.02 1.74
CA VAL A 171 31.42 -5.40 2.22
C VAL A 171 30.08 -5.97 1.79
N TRP A 172 28.97 -5.24 1.99
CA TRP A 172 27.65 -5.72 1.57
C TRP A 172 27.55 -5.96 0.07
N ASN A 173 28.13 -5.08 -0.75
CA ASN A 173 28.14 -5.23 -2.21
C ASN A 173 28.96 -6.45 -2.64
N ASP A 174 30.13 -6.65 -2.04
CA ASP A 174 31.02 -7.77 -2.36
C ASP A 174 30.38 -9.11 -1.93
N LEU A 175 29.69 -9.13 -0.77
CA LEU A 175 28.87 -10.28 -0.35
C LEU A 175 27.64 -10.53 -1.25
N ASN A 176 27.11 -9.51 -1.92
CA ASN A 176 26.03 -9.68 -2.90
C ASN A 176 26.57 -10.25 -4.22
N GLU A 177 27.78 -9.85 -4.61
CA GLU A 177 28.47 -10.38 -5.80
C GLU A 177 28.73 -11.89 -5.66
N LEU A 178 29.26 -12.32 -4.50
CA LEU A 178 29.52 -13.73 -4.20
C LEU A 178 28.24 -14.58 -4.09
N PHE A 179 27.10 -13.97 -3.78
CA PHE A 179 25.82 -14.68 -3.67
C PHE A 179 25.33 -15.21 -5.02
N GLY A 180 25.68 -14.53 -6.13
CA GLY A 180 25.27 -14.90 -7.48
C GLY A 180 26.10 -16.02 -8.11
N THR A 181 27.14 -16.51 -7.44
CA THR A 181 28.12 -17.45 -8.00
C THR A 181 28.07 -18.85 -7.40
N TYR A 182 27.82 -19.82 -8.28
CA TYR A 182 28.16 -21.26 -8.22
C TYR A 182 27.26 -22.23 -7.40
N PRO A 183 27.06 -23.49 -7.87
CA PRO A 183 26.22 -24.51 -7.23
C PRO A 183 27.03 -25.48 -6.36
N GLY A 184 27.69 -24.96 -5.32
CA GLY A 184 28.47 -25.72 -4.33
C GLY A 184 28.11 -25.34 -2.90
N SER A 185 28.96 -25.66 -1.92
CA SER A 185 28.82 -25.15 -0.55
C SER A 185 28.98 -23.63 -0.56
N TYR A 186 27.94 -22.88 -0.16
CA TYR A 186 28.01 -21.42 -0.13
C TYR A 186 29.11 -20.94 0.82
N PHE A 187 29.37 -21.68 1.90
CA PHE A 187 30.43 -21.32 2.84
C PHE A 187 31.81 -21.32 2.17
N GLU A 188 32.11 -22.34 1.38
CA GLU A 188 33.38 -22.43 0.64
C GLU A 188 33.51 -21.33 -0.42
N VAL A 189 32.41 -20.98 -1.08
CA VAL A 189 32.35 -19.86 -2.04
C VAL A 189 32.63 -18.52 -1.33
N PHE A 190 31.98 -18.28 -0.19
CA PHE A 190 32.19 -17.07 0.59
C PHE A 190 33.59 -17.01 1.20
N GLU A 191 34.14 -18.11 1.68
CA GLU A 191 35.48 -18.18 2.26
C GLU A 191 36.56 -17.96 1.19
N ALA A 192 36.48 -18.65 0.05
CA ALA A 192 37.41 -18.45 -1.07
C ALA A 192 37.31 -17.03 -1.63
N GLY A 193 36.10 -16.52 -1.84
CA GLY A 193 35.86 -15.14 -2.26
C GLY A 193 36.38 -14.12 -1.25
N ALA A 194 36.26 -14.39 0.05
CA ALA A 194 36.79 -13.54 1.10
C ALA A 194 38.32 -13.48 1.10
N GLN A 195 39.01 -14.56 0.73
CA GLN A 195 40.46 -14.57 0.57
C GLN A 195 40.92 -13.72 -0.63
N GLU A 196 40.14 -13.69 -1.72
CA GLU A 196 40.47 -12.91 -2.91
C GLU A 196 40.15 -11.42 -2.74
N MET A 197 39.00 -11.09 -2.15
CA MET A 197 38.50 -9.72 -2.00
C MET A 197 39.06 -9.02 -0.76
N ALA A 198 39.90 -8.00 -0.96
CA ALA A 198 40.59 -7.28 0.13
C ALA A 198 39.65 -6.67 1.20
N THR A 199 38.41 -6.34 0.81
CA THR A 199 37.34 -5.82 1.66
C THR A 199 36.74 -6.86 2.59
N LEU A 200 36.70 -8.13 2.16
CA LEU A 200 36.12 -9.26 2.91
C LEU A 200 37.16 -10.01 3.74
N ARG A 201 38.45 -9.99 3.39
CA ARG A 201 39.53 -10.62 4.19
C ARG A 201 39.51 -10.30 5.69
N PRO A 202 39.26 -9.05 6.15
CA PRO A 202 39.25 -8.73 7.57
C PRO A 202 37.86 -8.87 8.20
N LEU A 203 36.88 -9.42 7.48
CA LEU A 203 35.52 -9.62 7.98
C LEU A 203 35.48 -10.79 8.97
N ASP A 204 34.63 -10.69 9.99
CA ASP A 204 34.42 -11.77 10.95
C ASP A 204 33.85 -13.01 10.24
N HIS A 205 34.43 -14.20 10.51
CA HIS A 205 33.95 -15.46 9.95
C HIS A 205 32.47 -15.71 10.25
N SER A 206 31.96 -15.28 11.41
CA SER A 206 30.54 -15.43 11.76
C SER A 206 29.60 -14.70 10.80
N ILE A 207 30.03 -13.61 10.15
CA ILE A 207 29.25 -12.91 9.12
C ILE A 207 29.17 -13.76 7.85
N LEU A 208 30.27 -14.41 7.47
CA LEU A 208 30.32 -15.32 6.32
C LEU A 208 29.48 -16.58 6.56
N GLU A 209 29.55 -17.18 7.76
CA GLU A 209 28.74 -18.33 8.17
C GLU A 209 27.25 -18.01 8.10
N ARG A 210 26.82 -16.88 8.69
CA ARG A 210 25.42 -16.44 8.64
C ARG A 210 24.95 -16.18 7.22
N ARG A 211 25.81 -15.60 6.39
CA ARG A 211 25.50 -15.37 4.97
C ARG A 211 25.37 -16.68 4.19
N SER A 212 26.23 -17.66 4.46
CA SER A 212 26.10 -19.01 3.90
C SER A 212 24.80 -19.67 4.32
N ALA A 213 24.48 -19.67 5.61
CA ALA A 213 23.26 -20.28 6.13
C ALA A 213 21.99 -19.72 5.47
N ILE A 214 21.95 -18.40 5.20
CA ILE A 214 20.86 -17.77 4.44
C ILE A 214 20.79 -18.31 3.00
N ALA A 215 21.93 -18.47 2.32
CA ALA A 215 21.99 -18.98 0.95
C ALA A 215 21.59 -20.46 0.86
N ASP A 216 22.03 -21.26 1.83
CA ASP A 216 21.67 -22.67 1.97
C ASP A 216 20.15 -22.81 2.22
N GLU A 217 19.58 -22.01 3.13
CA GLU A 217 18.13 -21.98 3.40
C GLU A 217 17.32 -21.64 2.14
N ILE A 218 17.76 -20.63 1.35
CA ILE A 218 17.13 -20.29 0.07
C ILE A 218 17.20 -21.47 -0.91
N THR A 219 18.32 -22.17 -0.96
CA THR A 219 18.53 -23.31 -1.86
C THR A 219 17.65 -24.50 -1.50
N GLU A 220 17.53 -24.83 -0.22
CA GLU A 220 16.64 -25.88 0.28
C GLU A 220 15.17 -25.59 -0.02
N LEU A 221 14.75 -24.34 0.14
CA LEU A 221 13.39 -23.90 -0.18
C LEU A 221 13.11 -24.02 -1.69
N ASN A 222 14.06 -23.63 -2.54
CA ASN A 222 13.92 -23.73 -3.99
C ASN A 222 13.94 -25.19 -4.49
N ALA A 223 14.63 -26.09 -3.79
CA ALA A 223 14.66 -27.51 -4.14
C ALA A 223 13.34 -28.24 -3.82
N SER A 224 12.54 -27.70 -2.89
CA SER A 224 11.33 -28.34 -2.35
C SER A 224 10.02 -27.72 -2.86
N SER A 225 10.08 -26.65 -3.65
CA SER A 225 8.90 -25.91 -4.10
C SER A 225 8.98 -25.59 -5.60
N PRO A 226 7.85 -25.56 -6.34
CA PRO A 226 7.80 -24.95 -7.67
C PRO A 226 7.99 -23.42 -7.66
N LEU A 227 8.09 -22.82 -6.48
CA LEU A 227 8.32 -21.39 -6.26
C LEU A 227 9.81 -21.13 -6.04
N ASN A 228 10.30 -20.05 -6.64
CA ASN A 228 11.71 -19.70 -6.55
C ASN A 228 11.90 -18.46 -5.69
N LEU A 229 12.53 -18.62 -4.54
CA LEU A 229 13.07 -17.52 -3.77
C LEU A 229 14.40 -17.08 -4.40
N ASN A 230 14.38 -15.90 -5.02
CA ASN A 230 15.49 -15.34 -5.78
C ASN A 230 16.03 -14.08 -5.11
N TYR A 231 17.31 -14.07 -4.75
CA TYR A 231 18.00 -12.89 -4.21
C TYR A 231 18.88 -12.27 -5.29
N ALA A 232 18.31 -11.30 -6.01
CA ALA A 232 18.89 -10.76 -7.24
C ALA A 232 18.83 -9.23 -7.29
N PRO A 233 19.68 -8.59 -8.10
CA PRO A 233 19.65 -7.14 -8.28
C PRO A 233 18.32 -6.64 -8.82
N ILE A 234 17.92 -5.41 -8.46
CA ILE A 234 16.62 -4.87 -8.88
C ILE A 234 16.54 -4.76 -10.41
N THR A 235 17.61 -4.24 -11.00
CA THR A 235 17.87 -4.11 -12.44
C THR A 235 19.31 -4.55 -12.73
N ASP A 236 19.69 -4.77 -13.99
CA ASP A 236 21.03 -5.27 -14.34
C ASP A 236 22.14 -4.28 -13.97
N ASN A 237 21.76 -3.02 -13.76
CA ASN A 237 22.66 -1.94 -13.37
C ASN A 237 22.58 -1.60 -11.88
N ASP A 238 21.72 -2.27 -11.11
CA ASP A 238 21.53 -1.99 -9.69
C ASP A 238 22.42 -2.91 -8.84
N ARG A 239 23.23 -2.32 -7.96
CA ARG A 239 24.03 -3.08 -6.98
C ARG A 239 23.22 -3.51 -5.77
N SER A 240 22.00 -2.99 -5.61
CA SER A 240 21.10 -3.40 -4.55
C SER A 240 20.35 -4.67 -4.95
N HIS A 241 20.58 -5.73 -4.18
CA HIS A 241 19.85 -6.98 -4.29
C HIS A 241 18.60 -6.93 -3.43
N VAL A 242 17.55 -7.60 -3.88
CA VAL A 242 16.31 -7.77 -3.14
C VAL A 242 15.88 -9.23 -3.22
N LEU A 243 15.38 -9.75 -2.11
CA LEU A 243 14.77 -11.07 -2.07
C LEU A 243 13.38 -11.00 -2.71
N ARG A 244 13.13 -11.88 -3.67
CA ARG A 244 11.88 -12.00 -4.42
C ARG A 244 11.39 -13.43 -4.33
N LEU A 245 10.10 -13.62 -4.04
CA LEU A 245 9.48 -14.90 -4.30
C LEU A 245 8.91 -14.85 -5.72
N GLU A 246 9.39 -15.72 -6.58
CA GLU A 246 9.01 -15.84 -7.98
C GLU A 246 8.09 -17.04 -8.17
N ALA A 247 6.97 -16.82 -8.85
CA ALA A 247 6.03 -17.88 -9.20
C ALA A 247 5.89 -17.97 -10.73
N PRO A 248 5.76 -19.18 -11.29
CA PRO A 248 5.63 -19.37 -12.73
C PRO A 248 4.31 -18.83 -13.25
N ASN A 249 3.26 -18.86 -12.43
CA ASN A 249 1.93 -18.38 -12.76
C ASN A 249 1.19 -17.86 -11.54
N THR A 250 -0.11 -17.62 -11.67
CA THR A 250 -0.97 -16.98 -10.66
C THR A 250 -2.03 -17.93 -10.11
N ASP A 251 -1.93 -19.22 -10.42
CA ASP A 251 -2.93 -20.24 -10.05
C ASP A 251 -3.02 -20.40 -8.52
N PHE A 252 -1.99 -19.93 -7.82
CA PHE A 252 -1.92 -19.88 -6.38
C PHE A 252 -2.88 -18.90 -5.70
N ILE A 253 -3.54 -18.05 -6.49
CA ILE A 253 -4.62 -17.18 -6.06
C ILE A 253 -5.93 -17.88 -6.40
N SER A 254 -6.54 -18.52 -5.40
CA SER A 254 -7.88 -19.06 -5.55
C SER A 254 -8.90 -18.06 -4.99
N LYS A 255 -10.06 -17.91 -5.67
CA LYS A 255 -11.21 -17.09 -5.26
C LYS A 255 -10.88 -15.66 -4.78
N THR A 256 -11.16 -14.68 -5.63
CA THR A 256 -11.15 -13.28 -5.24
C THR A 256 -12.53 -12.85 -4.79
N ARG A 257 -12.59 -12.10 -3.69
CA ARG A 257 -13.83 -11.46 -3.23
C ARG A 257 -13.53 -10.09 -2.64
N THR A 258 -14.52 -9.22 -2.72
CA THR A 258 -14.48 -8.00 -1.92
C THR A 258 -14.62 -8.36 -0.43
N PRO A 259 -13.82 -7.78 0.48
CA PRO A 259 -14.06 -7.96 1.92
C PRO A 259 -15.48 -7.47 2.25
N SER A 260 -16.12 -8.12 3.20
CA SER A 260 -17.33 -7.59 3.82
C SER A 260 -17.00 -6.28 4.55
N ILE A 261 -18.03 -5.46 4.78
CA ILE A 261 -17.86 -4.22 5.54
C ILE A 261 -17.33 -4.49 6.94
N ASP A 262 -17.75 -5.58 7.60
CA ASP A 262 -17.27 -5.95 8.93
C ASP A 262 -15.80 -6.37 8.91
N GLU A 263 -15.35 -7.08 7.87
CA GLU A 263 -13.93 -7.41 7.71
C GLU A 263 -13.08 -6.15 7.50
N LEU A 264 -13.54 -5.20 6.68
CA LEU A 264 -12.83 -3.94 6.45
C LEU A 264 -12.76 -3.07 7.71
N LEU A 265 -13.88 -2.92 8.43
CA LEU A 265 -13.93 -2.15 9.68
C LEU A 265 -13.19 -2.85 10.83
N GLY A 266 -13.03 -4.17 10.76
CA GLY A 266 -12.24 -4.97 11.70
C GLY A 266 -10.74 -4.96 11.46
N MET A 267 -10.25 -4.34 10.38
CA MET A 267 -8.82 -4.15 10.13
C MET A 267 -8.20 -3.16 11.13
N LYS A 268 -6.86 -3.04 11.12
CA LYS A 268 -6.16 -2.03 11.92
C LYS A 268 -6.23 -0.66 11.24
N TRP A 269 -6.90 0.30 11.87
CA TRP A 269 -7.02 1.66 11.39
C TRP A 269 -6.11 2.61 12.17
N MET A 270 -5.49 3.54 11.46
CA MET A 270 -4.84 4.71 12.04
C MET A 270 -5.50 5.97 11.49
N PHE A 271 -6.04 6.78 12.37
CA PHE A 271 -6.56 8.12 12.12
C PHE A 271 -5.49 9.11 12.51
N LEU A 272 -5.20 10.07 11.63
CA LEU A 272 -4.09 10.99 11.80
C LEU A 272 -4.51 12.39 11.37
N ASP A 273 -4.03 13.37 12.13
CA ASP A 273 -4.07 14.78 11.78
C ASP A 273 -2.78 15.48 12.24
N ILE A 274 -2.37 16.54 11.55
CA ILE A 274 -1.14 17.27 11.88
C ILE A 274 -1.40 18.77 11.97
N GLU A 275 -0.63 19.47 12.80
CA GLU A 275 -0.65 20.93 12.83
C GLU A 275 0.69 21.57 12.53
N VAL A 276 0.59 22.65 11.76
CA VAL A 276 1.70 23.46 11.25
C VAL A 276 1.41 24.93 11.58
N PRO A 277 1.59 25.37 12.84
CA PRO A 277 1.10 26.68 13.28
C PRO A 277 1.75 27.86 12.53
N TYR A 278 3.04 27.76 12.22
CA TYR A 278 3.82 28.76 11.47
C TYR A 278 3.67 28.65 9.95
N TRP A 279 2.49 28.30 9.44
CA TRP A 279 2.24 28.00 8.02
C TRP A 279 2.59 29.13 7.04
N LYS A 280 2.61 30.38 7.50
CA LYS A 280 2.92 31.58 6.70
C LYS A 280 4.41 31.82 6.48
N TYR A 281 5.26 31.19 7.29
CA TYR A 281 6.70 31.42 7.28
C TYR A 281 7.41 30.53 6.25
N ASP A 282 8.61 30.94 5.88
CA ASP A 282 9.46 30.13 5.01
C ASP A 282 9.82 28.80 5.70
N ASN A 283 9.56 27.69 5.00
CA ASN A 283 9.78 26.32 5.48
C ASN A 283 9.00 25.96 6.78
N PRO A 284 7.66 25.94 6.71
CA PRO A 284 6.84 25.70 7.88
C PRO A 284 6.99 24.23 8.35
N LYS A 285 7.16 24.04 9.66
CA LYS A 285 7.43 22.73 10.25
C LYS A 285 6.18 22.16 10.93
N VAL A 286 6.02 20.84 10.86
CA VAL A 286 5.06 20.11 11.70
C VAL A 286 5.47 20.26 13.16
N ARG A 287 4.53 20.66 14.01
CA ARG A 287 4.76 20.89 15.45
C ARG A 287 3.85 20.03 16.34
N TRP A 288 2.78 19.51 15.76
CA TRP A 288 1.85 18.62 16.43
C TRP A 288 1.41 17.51 15.49
N ILE A 289 1.31 16.30 16.03
CA ILE A 289 0.76 15.14 15.34
C ILE A 289 -0.20 14.47 16.30
N GLY A 290 -1.46 14.35 15.91
CA GLY A 290 -2.48 13.63 16.66
C GLY A 290 -2.77 12.33 15.96
N MET A 291 -2.80 11.23 16.71
CA MET A 291 -3.18 9.94 16.15
C MET A 291 -4.13 9.17 17.05
N LYS A 292 -5.02 8.42 16.41
CA LYS A 292 -5.88 7.43 17.05
C LYS A 292 -5.80 6.13 16.26
N PHE A 293 -5.43 5.05 16.94
CA PHE A 293 -5.29 3.73 16.34
C PHE A 293 -6.33 2.78 16.90
N TRP A 294 -6.92 1.97 16.03
CA TRP A 294 -7.97 1.00 16.35
C TRP A 294 -7.66 -0.34 15.70
N ASP A 295 -7.71 -1.44 16.46
CA ASP A 295 -7.45 -2.81 15.95
C ASP A 295 -8.66 -3.76 16.08
N GLY A 296 -9.85 -3.22 16.31
CA GLY A 296 -11.06 -4.00 16.59
C GLY A 296 -11.28 -4.29 18.07
N LYS A 297 -10.26 -4.13 18.94
CA LYS A 297 -10.34 -4.46 20.37
C LYS A 297 -9.88 -3.34 21.28
N LYS A 298 -8.81 -2.65 20.91
CA LYS A 298 -8.23 -1.55 21.67
C LYS A 298 -8.11 -0.30 20.82
N THR A 299 -8.18 0.82 21.53
CA THR A 299 -7.91 2.14 20.98
C THR A 299 -6.65 2.69 21.64
N ILE A 300 -5.75 3.25 20.84
CA ILE A 300 -4.56 3.96 21.31
C ILE A 300 -4.67 5.39 20.80
N SER A 301 -4.61 6.36 21.68
CA SER A 301 -4.76 7.79 21.38
C SER A 301 -3.52 8.52 21.85
N GLU A 302 -2.78 9.13 20.94
CA GLU A 302 -1.46 9.73 21.22
C GLU A 302 -1.33 11.09 20.52
N ILE A 303 -0.70 12.04 21.20
CA ILE A 303 -0.27 13.33 20.64
C ILE A 303 1.26 13.38 20.70
N TYR A 304 1.90 13.76 19.60
CA TYR A 304 3.32 14.02 19.52
C TYR A 304 3.52 15.52 19.34
N THR A 305 4.31 16.14 20.20
CA THR A 305 4.58 17.57 20.12
C THR A 305 5.98 17.93 20.60
N VAL A 306 6.42 19.11 20.21
CA VAL A 306 7.65 19.77 20.63
C VAL A 306 7.41 20.87 21.67
N ASN A 307 6.16 21.06 22.07
CA ASN A 307 5.75 22.08 23.03
C ASN A 307 5.55 21.48 24.42
N ASP A 308 5.75 22.31 25.44
CA ASP A 308 5.40 21.95 26.81
C ASP A 308 3.91 22.22 27.04
N VAL A 309 3.13 21.16 27.20
CA VAL A 309 1.67 21.25 27.42
C VAL A 309 1.34 21.39 28.92
N GLY A 310 2.31 21.15 29.81
CA GLY A 310 2.10 21.15 31.27
C GLY A 310 1.31 19.95 31.81
N THR A 311 1.00 18.97 30.97
CA THR A 311 0.31 17.71 31.32
C THR A 311 0.80 16.58 30.42
N GLU A 312 0.72 15.34 30.91
CA GLU A 312 1.05 14.12 30.15
C GLU A 312 -0.17 13.55 29.40
N GLU A 313 -1.37 14.07 29.67
CA GLU A 313 -2.61 13.58 29.07
C GLU A 313 -3.60 14.71 28.78
N VAL A 314 -4.37 14.57 27.69
CA VAL A 314 -5.53 15.41 27.37
C VAL A 314 -6.64 14.56 26.74
N ARG A 315 -7.82 14.50 27.37
CA ARG A 315 -9.00 13.77 26.85
C ARG A 315 -8.68 12.32 26.43
N ASP A 316 -8.03 11.56 27.31
CA ASP A 316 -7.59 10.18 27.05
C ASP A 316 -6.48 10.03 25.98
N TYR A 317 -5.90 11.12 25.48
CA TYR A 317 -4.69 11.09 24.64
C TYR A 317 -3.45 11.24 25.49
N THR A 318 -2.53 10.29 25.38
CA THR A 318 -1.18 10.42 25.95
C THR A 318 -0.36 11.41 25.14
N ILE A 319 0.32 12.33 25.81
CA ILE A 319 1.15 13.36 25.19
C ILE A 319 2.63 12.96 25.26
N HIS A 320 3.25 12.85 24.10
CA HIS A 320 4.68 12.61 23.92
C HIS A 320 5.37 13.91 23.53
N ARG A 321 6.21 14.43 24.42
CA ARG A 321 7.00 15.64 24.20
C ARG A 321 8.40 15.31 23.70
N PHE A 322 8.88 16.09 22.74
CA PHE A 322 10.22 15.99 22.16
C PHE A 322 10.92 17.35 22.15
N ASP A 323 12.24 17.35 22.09
CA ASP A 323 13.01 18.60 22.04
C ASP A 323 13.04 19.18 20.63
N THR A 324 12.99 18.33 19.60
CA THR A 324 13.04 18.74 18.20
C THR A 324 11.96 18.11 17.34
N THR A 325 11.57 18.80 16.26
CA THR A 325 10.62 18.27 15.26
C THR A 325 11.13 16.99 14.61
N GLU A 326 12.45 16.87 14.42
CA GLU A 326 13.06 15.69 13.80
C GLU A 326 12.89 14.45 14.69
N GLU A 327 13.17 14.57 15.99
CA GLU A 327 12.95 13.49 16.97
C GLU A 327 11.48 13.11 17.09
N MET A 328 10.59 14.12 17.12
CA MET A 328 9.15 13.91 17.16
C MET A 328 8.66 13.07 15.97
N ILE A 329 9.05 13.45 14.75
CA ILE A 329 8.62 12.74 13.54
C ILE A 329 9.26 11.35 13.46
N LYS A 330 10.52 11.21 13.87
CA LYS A 330 11.20 9.91 13.94
C LYS A 330 10.46 8.96 14.91
N ALA A 331 10.18 9.41 16.12
CA ALA A 331 9.44 8.62 17.11
C ALA A 331 8.03 8.26 16.64
N PHE A 332 7.32 9.22 16.03
CA PHE A 332 6.00 8.96 15.44
C PHE A 332 6.05 7.95 14.27
N THR A 333 7.09 8.01 13.45
CA THR A 333 7.34 7.04 12.35
C THR A 333 7.59 5.65 12.92
N GLU A 334 8.47 5.53 13.92
CA GLU A 334 8.76 4.27 14.61
C GLU A 334 7.48 3.68 15.23
N ARG A 335 6.69 4.51 15.90
CA ARG A 335 5.40 4.10 16.46
C ARG A 335 4.43 3.62 15.39
N THR A 336 4.32 4.35 14.28
CA THR A 336 3.43 3.95 13.17
C THR A 336 3.81 2.59 12.60
N ASN A 337 5.12 2.34 12.47
CA ASN A 337 5.63 1.06 12.00
C ASN A 337 5.45 -0.07 13.03
N GLU A 338 5.53 0.22 14.34
CA GLU A 338 5.24 -0.73 15.42
C GLU A 338 3.75 -1.13 15.45
N LEU A 339 2.84 -0.16 15.38
CA LEU A 339 1.39 -0.40 15.36
C LEU A 339 0.96 -1.12 14.09
N ASP A 340 1.68 -0.87 13.00
CA ASP A 340 1.51 -1.47 11.69
C ASP A 340 0.02 -1.43 11.21
N PRO A 341 -0.55 -0.24 10.97
CA PRO A 341 -1.93 -0.10 10.50
C PRO A 341 -2.13 -0.68 9.10
N ASP A 342 -3.25 -1.37 8.89
CA ASP A 342 -3.68 -1.83 7.56
C ASP A 342 -4.24 -0.66 6.74
N ILE A 343 -4.88 0.28 7.42
CA ILE A 343 -5.56 1.43 6.84
C ILE A 343 -5.07 2.71 7.51
N MET A 344 -4.63 3.67 6.70
CA MET A 344 -4.34 5.04 7.13
C MET A 344 -5.44 5.98 6.66
N SER A 345 -6.03 6.72 7.59
CA SER A 345 -7.11 7.65 7.32
C SER A 345 -6.76 9.04 7.83
N THR A 346 -6.78 10.02 6.94
CA THR A 346 -6.58 11.43 7.31
C THR A 346 -7.59 12.27 6.54
N TYR A 347 -8.06 13.39 7.11
CA TYR A 347 -9.12 14.15 6.46
C TYR A 347 -8.65 14.76 5.15
N ASN A 348 -7.40 15.20 5.05
CA ASN A 348 -6.83 15.75 3.84
C ASN A 348 -5.47 15.12 3.58
N THR A 349 -5.49 13.85 3.13
CA THR A 349 -4.31 13.00 2.95
C THR A 349 -3.17 13.67 2.19
N ARG A 350 -3.49 14.54 1.23
CA ARG A 350 -2.48 15.31 0.51
C ARG A 350 -1.69 16.23 1.41
N TYR A 351 -2.35 16.89 2.34
CA TYR A 351 -1.69 17.74 3.28
C TYR A 351 -0.93 16.87 4.30
N ASP A 352 -1.62 16.00 5.01
CA ASP A 352 -1.08 15.34 6.20
C ASP A 352 0.11 14.42 5.87
N LEU A 353 -0.08 13.47 4.94
CA LEU A 353 0.96 12.48 4.63
C LEU A 353 2.13 13.07 3.85
N ILE A 354 1.87 14.05 2.96
CA ILE A 354 2.94 14.66 2.16
C ILE A 354 3.72 15.67 2.98
N LYS A 355 3.08 16.42 3.88
CA LYS A 355 3.80 17.33 4.79
C LYS A 355 4.72 16.59 5.75
N LEU A 356 4.29 15.42 6.26
CA LEU A 356 5.17 14.55 7.03
C LEU A 356 6.37 14.05 6.20
N ARG A 357 6.13 13.63 4.95
CA ARG A 357 7.21 13.26 4.01
C ARG A 357 8.17 14.40 3.71
N GLU A 358 7.67 15.63 3.55
CA GLU A 358 8.47 16.83 3.25
C GLU A 358 9.29 17.31 4.46
N SER A 359 9.08 16.74 5.64
CA SER A 359 9.86 17.06 6.82
C SER A 359 11.33 16.63 6.70
N CYS A 360 12.21 17.20 7.53
CA CYS A 360 13.63 16.85 7.53
C CYS A 360 13.90 15.37 7.87
N ALA A 361 13.02 14.75 8.67
CA ALA A 361 13.12 13.34 9.04
C ALA A 361 12.54 12.38 7.98
N GLY A 362 11.77 12.90 7.02
CA GLY A 362 10.90 12.08 6.16
C GLY A 362 9.75 11.45 6.94
N TYR A 363 9.04 10.52 6.30
CA TYR A 363 8.00 9.71 6.92
C TYR A 363 7.97 8.29 6.34
N PRO A 364 9.03 7.47 6.54
CA PRO A 364 9.17 6.16 5.92
C PRO A 364 8.28 5.09 6.59
N VAL A 365 6.98 5.14 6.31
CA VAL A 365 5.96 4.25 6.91
C VAL A 365 5.42 3.16 5.98
N ASP A 366 5.98 3.04 4.78
CA ASP A 366 5.61 1.96 3.86
C ASP A 366 6.24 0.61 4.26
N GLU A 367 5.77 -0.50 3.67
CA GLU A 367 6.28 -1.86 3.98
C GLU A 367 7.78 -2.09 3.74
N ARG A 368 8.46 -1.15 3.06
CA ARG A 368 9.90 -1.18 2.74
C ARG A 368 10.68 -0.03 3.42
N GLY A 369 10.07 0.69 4.35
CA GLY A 369 10.67 1.85 4.99
C GLY A 369 10.92 3.01 4.03
N LYS A 370 9.99 3.28 3.11
CA LYS A 370 10.00 4.46 2.21
C LYS A 370 8.83 5.39 2.49
N ASP A 371 8.98 6.63 2.05
CA ASP A 371 7.98 7.68 2.24
C ASP A 371 6.72 7.48 1.37
N PRO A 372 5.57 8.06 1.78
CA PRO A 372 4.37 8.14 0.96
C PRO A 372 4.62 8.69 -0.44
N VAL A 373 4.06 8.01 -1.44
CA VAL A 373 4.20 8.40 -2.85
C VAL A 373 3.03 9.28 -3.25
N PHE A 374 3.32 10.37 -3.97
CA PHE A 374 2.34 11.25 -4.60
C PHE A 374 2.48 11.16 -6.13
N ASP A 375 1.42 10.73 -6.81
CA ASP A 375 1.34 10.69 -8.28
C ASP A 375 0.22 11.63 -8.74
N ALA A 376 0.58 12.65 -9.54
CA ALA A 376 -0.20 13.88 -9.71
C ALA A 376 -0.49 14.24 -11.17
N ASN A 377 -0.56 13.24 -12.06
CA ASN A 377 -0.76 13.52 -13.48
C ASN A 377 -2.09 14.27 -13.80
N THR A 378 -3.05 14.36 -12.85
CA THR A 378 -4.22 15.26 -12.93
C THR A 378 -4.83 15.46 -11.52
N PRO A 379 -5.31 16.66 -11.12
CA PRO A 379 -5.86 16.91 -9.78
C PRO A 379 -6.97 15.94 -9.32
N PHE A 380 -7.83 15.50 -10.23
CA PHE A 380 -8.88 14.51 -9.94
C PHE A 380 -8.34 13.08 -9.75
N PHE A 381 -7.18 12.77 -10.32
CA PHE A 381 -6.50 11.49 -10.24
C PHE A 381 -5.27 11.53 -9.34
N GLU A 382 -5.15 12.54 -8.47
CA GLU A 382 -4.07 12.60 -7.49
C GLU A 382 -4.12 11.35 -6.62
N ARG A 383 -3.06 10.55 -6.63
CA ARG A 383 -2.95 9.33 -5.83
C ARG A 383 -1.91 9.56 -4.76
N ILE A 384 -2.30 9.30 -3.52
CA ILE A 384 -1.38 9.21 -2.40
C ILE A 384 -1.41 7.77 -1.93
N GLY A 385 -0.26 7.14 -1.98
CA GLY A 385 -0.12 5.73 -1.63
C GLY A 385 0.94 5.55 -0.56
N VAL A 386 0.59 4.77 0.45
CA VAL A 386 1.55 4.16 1.36
C VAL A 386 1.61 2.69 0.98
N ARG A 387 2.76 2.26 0.46
CA ARG A 387 2.91 0.90 -0.04
C ARG A 387 2.64 -0.12 1.08
N GLY A 388 1.79 -1.10 0.79
CA GLY A 388 1.42 -2.14 1.75
C GLY A 388 0.26 -1.76 2.69
N ARG A 389 -0.26 -0.54 2.60
CA ARG A 389 -1.39 -0.04 3.39
C ARG A 389 -2.47 0.54 2.48
N LEU A 390 -3.73 0.47 2.91
CA LEU A 390 -4.81 1.21 2.27
C LEU A 390 -4.82 2.64 2.79
N VAL A 391 -5.14 3.59 1.92
CA VAL A 391 -5.26 5.00 2.28
C VAL A 391 -6.69 5.45 1.99
N ILE A 392 -7.39 5.90 3.03
CA ILE A 392 -8.78 6.37 2.94
C ILE A 392 -8.81 7.86 3.30
N ASP A 393 -9.34 8.67 2.40
CA ASP A 393 -9.43 10.13 2.55
C ASP A 393 -10.92 10.51 2.72
N PRO A 394 -11.40 10.76 3.96
CA PRO A 394 -12.79 11.13 4.20
C PRO A 394 -13.22 12.44 3.53
N MET A 395 -12.32 13.41 3.29
CA MET A 395 -12.69 14.63 2.53
C MET A 395 -13.05 14.29 1.10
N ARG A 396 -12.25 13.43 0.45
CA ARG A 396 -12.56 12.97 -0.92
C ARG A 396 -13.83 12.15 -0.95
N TRP A 397 -14.04 11.27 0.03
CA TRP A 397 -15.29 10.56 0.19
C TRP A 397 -16.47 11.52 0.30
N GLN A 398 -16.40 12.54 1.16
CA GLN A 398 -17.47 13.51 1.33
C GLN A 398 -17.74 14.29 0.04
N LYS A 399 -16.71 14.70 -0.69
CA LYS A 399 -16.89 15.39 -1.99
C LYS A 399 -17.64 14.55 -3.01
N ILE A 400 -17.46 13.22 -2.98
CA ILE A 400 -18.14 12.29 -3.88
C ILE A 400 -19.56 12.01 -3.37
N ALA A 401 -19.71 11.62 -2.11
CA ALA A 401 -20.98 11.22 -1.51
C ALA A 401 -21.96 12.39 -1.35
N LYS A 402 -21.43 13.59 -1.07
CA LYS A 402 -22.17 14.83 -0.84
C LYS A 402 -21.74 15.90 -1.83
N SER A 403 -21.82 15.59 -3.13
CA SER A 403 -21.39 16.49 -4.21
C SER A 403 -22.09 17.85 -4.26
N TYR A 404 -23.19 18.01 -3.53
CA TYR A 404 -23.94 19.26 -3.36
C TYR A 404 -23.45 20.10 -2.17
N ASP A 405 -22.57 19.57 -1.32
CA ASP A 405 -21.96 20.29 -0.22
C ASP A 405 -20.85 21.20 -0.79
N PRO A 406 -21.03 22.53 -0.79
CA PRO A 406 -20.06 23.45 -1.39
C PRO A 406 -18.74 23.49 -0.60
N ASN A 407 -18.67 22.89 0.60
CA ASN A 407 -17.52 22.99 1.48
C ASN A 407 -17.27 21.67 2.24
N ALA A 408 -16.48 20.78 1.64
CA ALA A 408 -16.13 19.47 2.21
C ALA A 408 -15.08 19.54 3.35
N LYS A 409 -15.12 20.57 4.21
CA LYS A 409 -14.21 20.67 5.37
C LYS A 409 -14.68 19.75 6.51
N LEU A 410 -13.74 19.35 7.37
CA LEU A 410 -14.00 18.41 8.47
C LEU A 410 -15.12 18.92 9.35
N GLU A 411 -15.13 20.20 9.69
CA GLU A 411 -16.12 20.76 10.59
C GLU A 411 -17.52 20.69 9.97
N MET A 412 -17.63 20.84 8.64
CA MET A 412 -18.90 20.66 7.91
C MET A 412 -19.34 19.20 7.90
N ALA A 413 -18.43 18.26 7.69
CA ALA A 413 -18.72 16.83 7.81
C ALA A 413 -19.21 16.48 9.22
N LEU A 414 -18.64 17.12 10.24
CA LEU A 414 -18.97 16.91 11.65
C LEU A 414 -20.20 17.70 12.13
N GLY A 415 -20.69 18.66 11.35
CA GLY A 415 -21.76 19.58 11.79
C GLY A 415 -21.31 20.55 12.89
N LYS A 416 -20.00 20.86 12.95
CA LYS A 416 -19.36 21.73 13.94
C LYS A 416 -18.85 23.01 13.30
N LYS A 417 -18.55 24.02 14.12
CA LYS A 417 -17.83 25.23 13.69
C LYS A 417 -16.35 25.06 13.99
N LYS A 418 -15.48 25.60 13.14
CA LYS A 418 -14.03 25.64 13.41
C LYS A 418 -13.75 26.38 14.71
N SER A 419 -13.11 25.71 15.66
CA SER A 419 -12.83 26.24 16.99
C SER A 419 -11.53 27.04 17.07
N ILE A 420 -10.56 26.80 16.17
CA ILE A 420 -9.27 27.52 16.08
C ILE A 420 -8.92 27.82 14.61
N THR A 421 -8.61 29.08 14.28
CA THR A 421 -8.05 29.43 12.96
C THR A 421 -6.53 29.24 12.94
N TYR A 422 -5.91 29.14 11.75
CA TYR A 422 -4.46 29.01 11.67
C TYR A 422 -3.70 30.19 12.32
N ASP A 423 -4.25 31.40 12.22
CA ASP A 423 -3.66 32.60 12.84
C ASP A 423 -3.77 32.56 14.37
N GLN A 424 -4.84 31.98 14.90
CA GLN A 424 -4.98 31.77 16.34
C GLN A 424 -4.05 30.65 16.82
N MET A 425 -3.85 29.60 16.02
CA MET A 425 -3.00 28.47 16.37
C MET A 425 -1.55 28.87 16.59
N GLU A 426 -1.03 29.80 15.77
CA GLU A 426 0.32 30.36 15.94
C GLU A 426 0.52 31.00 17.32
N VAL A 427 -0.47 31.78 17.77
CA VAL A 427 -0.44 32.43 19.09
C VAL A 427 -0.62 31.40 20.21
N LEU A 428 -1.61 30.51 20.05
CA LEU A 428 -1.97 29.52 21.05
C LEU A 428 -0.87 28.48 21.28
N GLU A 429 -0.06 28.15 20.27
CA GLU A 429 1.08 27.24 20.47
C GLU A 429 2.03 27.74 21.57
N THR A 430 2.18 29.06 21.71
CA THR A 430 3.05 29.67 22.73
C THR A 430 2.30 30.03 24.01
N GLU A 431 1.07 30.55 23.89
CA GLU A 431 0.32 31.07 25.05
C GLU A 431 -0.51 30.01 25.78
N ASP A 432 -1.06 29.03 25.05
CA ASP A 432 -1.97 28.00 25.58
C ASP A 432 -1.85 26.70 24.74
N PRO A 433 -0.70 26.00 24.82
CA PRO A 433 -0.45 24.78 24.07
C PRO A 433 -1.47 23.66 24.40
N LEU A 434 -2.05 23.67 25.60
CA LEU A 434 -3.11 22.74 25.99
C LEU A 434 -4.37 22.91 25.13
N ARG A 435 -4.69 24.13 24.73
CA ARG A 435 -5.82 24.38 23.81
C ARG A 435 -5.55 23.89 22.39
N VAL A 436 -4.31 23.96 21.92
CA VAL A 436 -3.92 23.35 20.63
C VAL A 436 -4.02 21.83 20.71
N ALA A 437 -3.50 21.22 21.78
CA ALA A 437 -3.60 19.77 22.00
C ALA A 437 -5.07 19.33 22.06
N THR A 438 -5.91 20.07 22.78
CA THR A 438 -7.36 19.82 22.87
C THR A 438 -8.04 19.91 21.51
N TYR A 439 -7.73 20.93 20.71
CA TYR A 439 -8.24 21.07 19.35
C TYR A 439 -7.88 19.87 18.47
N LEU A 440 -6.62 19.44 18.53
CA LEU A 440 -6.15 18.29 17.76
C LEU A 440 -6.85 16.99 18.16
N THR A 441 -7.12 16.78 19.46
CA THR A 441 -7.97 15.63 19.87
C THR A 441 -9.36 15.68 19.26
N GLU A 442 -9.97 16.88 19.12
CA GLU A 442 -11.30 17.04 18.54
C GLU A 442 -11.34 16.70 17.06
N ASP A 443 -10.29 17.05 16.32
CA ASP A 443 -10.19 16.75 14.89
C ASP A 443 -9.92 15.26 14.64
N VAL A 444 -9.02 14.63 15.42
CA VAL A 444 -8.74 13.19 15.32
C VAL A 444 -9.94 12.35 15.79
N ASP A 445 -10.58 12.69 16.91
CA ASP A 445 -11.81 12.03 17.34
C ASP A 445 -12.96 12.30 16.38
N GLY A 446 -13.00 13.49 15.78
CA GLY A 446 -13.93 13.82 14.72
C GLY A 446 -13.77 12.89 13.53
N LEU A 447 -12.55 12.70 13.05
CA LEU A 447 -12.19 11.74 12.02
C LEU A 447 -12.62 10.31 12.37
N PHE A 448 -12.31 9.86 13.59
CA PHE A 448 -12.74 8.56 14.09
C PHE A 448 -14.27 8.43 14.11
N SER A 449 -14.98 9.48 14.51
CA SER A 449 -16.46 9.46 14.55
C SER A 449 -17.09 9.36 13.17
N ILE A 450 -16.41 9.78 12.09
CA ILE A 450 -16.90 9.57 10.72
C ILE A 450 -16.93 8.07 10.41
N PHE A 451 -15.90 7.35 10.82
CA PHE A 451 -15.79 5.90 10.65
C PHE A 451 -16.94 5.15 11.35
N GLU A 452 -17.41 5.65 12.50
CA GLU A 452 -18.52 5.06 13.26
C GLU A 452 -19.92 5.37 12.71
N ARG A 453 -20.06 6.23 11.69
CA ARG A 453 -21.37 6.60 11.15
C ARG A 453 -21.95 5.53 10.23
N ASP A 454 -23.24 5.27 10.41
CA ASP A 454 -24.03 4.41 9.50
C ASP A 454 -23.95 4.87 8.04
N GLU A 455 -23.95 6.18 7.78
CA GLU A 455 -23.82 6.74 6.43
C GLU A 455 -22.47 6.37 5.80
N PHE A 456 -21.38 6.49 6.57
CA PHE A 456 -20.05 6.14 6.09
C PHE A 456 -19.93 4.63 5.87
N ARG A 457 -20.40 3.83 6.84
CA ARG A 457 -20.46 2.37 6.74
C ARG A 457 -21.25 1.92 5.50
N LYS A 458 -22.43 2.49 5.27
CA LYS A 458 -23.26 2.19 4.10
C LYS A 458 -22.58 2.60 2.79
N ASN A 459 -21.97 3.78 2.73
CA ASN A 459 -21.27 4.23 1.53
C ASN A 459 -20.02 3.38 1.24
N LEU A 460 -19.33 2.91 2.28
CA LEU A 460 -18.26 1.92 2.14
C LEU A 460 -18.82 0.59 1.64
N GLU A 461 -19.92 0.10 2.20
CA GLU A 461 -20.60 -1.13 1.75
C GLU A 461 -21.04 -1.02 0.28
N ASP A 462 -21.65 0.11 -0.13
CA ASP A 462 -22.02 0.39 -1.52
C ASP A 462 -20.78 0.41 -2.43
N ALA A 463 -19.67 1.02 -1.99
CA ALA A 463 -18.42 1.03 -2.73
C ALA A 463 -17.79 -0.36 -2.86
N LEU A 464 -17.88 -1.19 -1.81
CA LEU A 464 -17.45 -2.58 -1.82
C LEU A 464 -18.35 -3.41 -2.75
N PHE A 465 -19.68 -3.22 -2.72
CA PHE A 465 -20.62 -3.91 -3.61
C PHE A 465 -20.41 -3.57 -5.09
N ILE A 466 -20.14 -2.31 -5.40
CA ILE A 466 -19.85 -1.88 -6.79
C ILE A 466 -18.52 -2.44 -7.30
N SER A 467 -17.58 -2.78 -6.40
CA SER A 467 -16.25 -3.30 -6.76
C SER A 467 -16.15 -4.84 -6.88
N GLY A 468 -17.19 -5.57 -6.45
CA GLY A 468 -17.34 -7.01 -6.70
C GLY A 468 -18.09 -7.30 -7.99
#